data_AF-A0A327P735-F1
#
_entry.id   AF-A0A327P735-F1
#
_cell.length_a   1.000
_cell.length_b   1.000
_cell.length_c   1.000
_cell.angle_alpha   90.00
_cell.angle_beta   90.00
_cell.angle_gamma   90.00
#
_symmetry.space_group_name_H-M   'P 1'
#
loop_
_entity.id
_entity.type
_entity.pdbx_description
1 polymer ?
#
loop_
_entity_poly.entity_id
_entity_poly.type
_entity_poly.pdbx_seq_one_letter_code
_entity_poly.pdbx_strand_id
1 'polypeptide(L)'
;MNLGFYYYLINLLHKEYQKAIPEEFNGLPSDAAILNIYQYLKSKSKKEFIEEIPNIIKSRTTPLEKQIYSTYKAASYYVNLAKDKFGLIDDKNRLTEDGGYLIELRSNFFRLSTLEKVFFFKKILQADFHLFITHCLFAKLERRYNLKRTIEDQKEFIDEFLFIRHFNFTSASLENYNIVRTYWMDTLGVLDSARNIKKKYLNIIFENEEYSKLFAELLVLFSRFEKDNFKIKKKYLENKDKFLKGYKACLKTSISDLGFINLYDIKGTMHISATNFQLFLNDFYELEKNNLNIFFGNTVNSIDRRERFFIRNRPVIKIKIK
;
A
#
# COMPACT_ATOMS: atom_id res chain seq x y z
N MET A 1 28.86 4.19 -10.66
CA MET A 1 27.95 4.25 -11.81
C MET A 1 28.10 2.95 -12.59
N ASN A 2 27.09 2.09 -12.69
CA ASN A 2 27.24 0.74 -13.27
C ASN A 2 26.90 0.73 -14.78
N LEU A 3 27.70 1.49 -15.55
CA LEU A 3 27.43 1.79 -16.97
C LEU A 3 27.55 0.56 -17.88
N GLY A 4 28.43 -0.38 -17.54
CA GLY A 4 28.55 -1.65 -18.25
C GLY A 4 27.26 -2.48 -18.15
N PHE A 5 26.67 -2.57 -16.95
CA PHE A 5 25.38 -3.23 -16.74
C PHE A 5 24.25 -2.51 -17.48
N TYR A 6 24.20 -1.18 -17.42
CA TYR A 6 23.19 -0.41 -18.15
C TYR A 6 23.23 -0.68 -19.67
N TYR A 7 24.41 -0.65 -20.28
CA TYR A 7 24.59 -1.00 -21.70
C TYR A 7 24.08 -2.42 -21.99
N TYR A 8 24.45 -3.39 -21.15
CA TYR A 8 24.00 -4.78 -21.27
C TYR A 8 22.47 -4.90 -21.18
N LEU A 9 21.86 -4.23 -20.19
CA LEU A 9 20.42 -4.27 -19.95
C LEU A 9 19.62 -3.73 -21.15
N ILE A 10 20.03 -2.62 -21.76
CA ILE A 10 19.33 -2.08 -22.94
C ILE A 10 19.37 -3.08 -24.11
N ASN A 11 20.54 -3.67 -24.39
CA ASN A 11 20.67 -4.66 -25.46
C ASN A 11 19.82 -5.91 -25.19
N LEU A 12 19.81 -6.38 -23.93
CA LEU A 12 19.04 -7.54 -23.51
C LEU A 12 17.53 -7.28 -23.63
N LEU A 13 17.04 -6.18 -23.07
CA LEU A 13 15.62 -5.84 -23.13
C LEU A 13 15.15 -5.61 -24.57
N HIS A 14 15.96 -4.95 -25.41
CA HIS A 14 15.63 -4.81 -26.83
C HIS A 14 15.43 -6.17 -27.48
N LYS A 15 16.36 -7.10 -27.27
CA LYS A 15 16.28 -8.47 -27.80
C LYS A 15 15.04 -9.22 -27.30
N GLU A 16 14.73 -9.15 -26.00
CA GLU A 16 13.59 -9.89 -25.43
C GLU A 16 12.24 -9.29 -25.85
N TYR A 17 12.13 -7.96 -25.96
CA TYR A 17 10.91 -7.30 -26.47
C TYR A 17 10.62 -7.61 -27.93
N GLN A 18 11.62 -7.95 -28.75
CA GLN A 18 11.37 -8.45 -30.11
C GLN A 18 10.69 -9.82 -30.13
N LYS A 19 10.82 -10.62 -29.06
CA LYS A 19 10.20 -11.95 -28.98
C LYS A 19 8.79 -11.86 -28.40
N ALA A 20 8.64 -11.13 -27.31
CA ALA A 20 7.38 -10.94 -26.62
C ALA A 20 7.43 -9.64 -25.81
N ILE A 21 6.45 -8.77 -26.03
CA ILE A 21 6.25 -7.57 -25.21
C ILE A 21 5.44 -7.99 -23.98
N PRO A 22 5.89 -7.66 -22.75
CA PRO A 22 5.11 -7.94 -21.56
C PRO A 22 3.82 -7.12 -21.55
N GLU A 23 2.72 -7.70 -21.06
CA GLU A 23 1.44 -6.99 -20.90
C GLU A 23 1.58 -5.77 -19.96
N GLU A 24 2.45 -5.90 -18.96
CA GLU A 24 2.80 -4.84 -18.03
C GLU A 24 4.32 -4.79 -17.83
N PHE A 25 4.92 -3.61 -17.94
CA PHE A 25 6.36 -3.44 -17.82
C PHE A 25 6.88 -3.48 -16.38
N ASN A 26 6.05 -3.13 -15.39
CA ASN A 26 6.28 -3.34 -13.95
C ASN A 26 7.73 -3.12 -13.47
N GLY A 27 8.22 -1.89 -13.65
CA GLY A 27 9.59 -1.48 -13.27
C GLY A 27 10.61 -1.61 -14.41
N LEU A 28 10.31 -2.37 -15.46
CA LEU A 28 11.09 -2.35 -16.70
C LEU A 28 10.79 -1.07 -17.51
N PRO A 29 11.75 -0.53 -18.26
CA PRO A 29 11.49 0.51 -19.24
C PRO A 29 10.55 0.04 -20.36
N SER A 30 9.74 0.95 -20.90
CA SER A 30 8.87 0.66 -22.04
C SER A 30 9.66 0.26 -23.29
N ASP A 31 9.01 -0.49 -24.16
CA ASP A 31 9.55 -0.91 -25.46
C ASP A 31 10.03 0.28 -26.30
N ALA A 32 9.23 1.36 -26.37
CA ALA A 32 9.56 2.58 -27.10
C ALA A 32 10.81 3.26 -26.54
N ALA A 33 10.95 3.34 -25.21
CA ALA A 33 12.13 3.90 -24.57
C ALA A 33 13.38 3.04 -24.87
N ILE A 34 13.25 1.71 -24.74
CA ILE A 34 14.34 0.78 -25.07
C ILE A 34 14.74 0.89 -26.53
N LEU A 35 13.78 0.97 -27.45
CA LEU A 35 14.04 1.09 -28.89
C LEU A 35 14.79 2.38 -29.23
N ASN A 36 14.32 3.52 -28.72
CA ASN A 36 14.96 4.81 -28.96
C ASN A 36 16.42 4.83 -28.46
N ILE A 37 16.63 4.32 -27.24
CA ILE A 37 17.97 4.25 -26.64
C ILE A 37 18.84 3.25 -27.40
N TYR A 38 18.29 2.12 -27.82
CA TYR A 38 19.01 1.11 -28.62
C TYR A 38 19.44 1.65 -29.99
N GLN A 39 18.60 2.41 -30.68
CA GLN A 39 18.97 3.07 -31.94
C GLN A 39 20.09 4.09 -31.73
N TYR A 40 20.03 4.87 -30.65
CA TYR A 40 21.11 5.78 -30.26
C TYR A 40 22.40 5.03 -29.89
N LEU A 41 22.30 3.86 -29.27
CA LEU A 41 23.45 2.98 -28.99
C LEU A 41 24.09 2.45 -30.27
N LYS A 42 23.29 2.11 -31.29
CA LYS A 42 23.78 1.54 -32.56
C LYS A 42 24.62 2.53 -33.39
N SER A 43 24.42 3.83 -33.22
CA SER A 43 25.19 4.85 -33.94
C SER A 43 26.54 5.16 -33.29
N LYS A 44 26.88 4.48 -32.19
CA LYS A 44 28.09 4.73 -31.40
C LYS A 44 28.79 3.41 -31.03
N SER A 45 30.09 3.47 -30.79
CA SER A 45 30.78 2.39 -30.11
C SER A 45 30.38 2.33 -28.63
N LYS A 46 30.54 1.15 -28.01
CA LYS A 46 30.29 0.97 -26.56
C LYS A 46 31.10 1.95 -25.71
N LYS A 47 32.35 2.25 -26.12
CA LYS A 47 33.25 3.16 -25.39
C LYS A 47 32.72 4.59 -25.43
N GLU A 48 32.41 5.10 -26.61
CA GLU A 48 31.85 6.45 -26.80
C GLU A 48 30.56 6.64 -26.00
N PHE A 49 29.66 5.65 -26.05
CA PHE A 49 28.42 5.72 -25.28
C PHE A 49 28.69 5.81 -23.76
N ILE A 50 29.56 4.94 -23.23
CA ILE A 50 29.88 4.95 -21.78
C ILE A 50 30.50 6.28 -21.35
N GLU A 51 31.31 6.90 -22.19
CA GLU A 51 31.96 8.20 -21.92
C GLU A 51 30.97 9.38 -21.95
N GLU A 52 29.92 9.32 -22.78
CA GLU A 52 28.92 10.40 -22.92
C GLU A 52 27.85 10.37 -21.82
N ILE A 53 27.50 9.19 -21.30
CA ILE A 53 26.39 9.02 -20.36
C ILE A 53 26.49 9.91 -19.10
N PRO A 54 27.66 10.08 -18.45
CA PRO A 54 27.78 10.99 -17.31
C PRO A 54 27.36 12.43 -17.63
N ASN A 55 27.58 12.91 -18.86
CA ASN A 55 27.18 14.25 -19.28
C ASN A 55 25.67 14.30 -19.55
N ILE A 56 25.13 13.30 -20.25
CA ILE A 56 23.68 13.17 -20.52
C ILE A 56 22.87 13.13 -19.21
N ILE A 57 23.35 12.37 -18.22
CA ILE A 57 22.71 12.26 -16.90
C ILE A 57 22.72 13.60 -16.15
N LYS A 58 23.67 14.49 -16.42
CA LYS A 58 23.74 15.83 -15.81
C LYS A 58 22.87 16.84 -16.56
N SER A 59 22.91 16.86 -17.89
CA SER A 59 22.26 17.88 -18.73
C SER A 59 20.74 17.69 -18.88
N ARG A 60 20.28 16.50 -19.29
CA ARG A 60 18.86 16.11 -19.47
C ARG A 60 18.05 17.09 -20.33
N THR A 61 18.65 17.62 -21.38
CA THR A 61 18.12 18.69 -22.22
C THR A 61 17.09 18.18 -23.23
N THR A 62 17.34 17.02 -23.84
CA THR A 62 16.45 16.46 -24.87
C THR A 62 15.49 15.40 -24.31
N PRO A 63 14.38 15.09 -25.01
CA PRO A 63 13.50 13.98 -24.65
C PRO A 63 14.23 12.63 -24.56
N LEU A 64 15.16 12.37 -25.47
CA LEU A 64 15.99 11.16 -25.45
C LEU A 64 16.92 11.13 -24.24
N GLU A 65 17.58 12.24 -23.90
CA GLU A 65 18.41 12.33 -22.70
C GLU A 65 17.61 12.07 -21.42
N LYS A 66 16.36 12.55 -21.35
CA LYS A 66 15.45 12.26 -20.23
C LYS A 66 15.08 10.77 -20.16
N GLN A 67 14.87 10.11 -21.30
CA GLN A 67 14.66 8.66 -21.36
C GLN A 67 15.91 7.89 -20.90
N ILE A 68 17.10 8.26 -21.39
CA ILE A 68 18.37 7.67 -20.96
C ILE A 68 18.56 7.80 -19.45
N TYR A 69 18.26 8.96 -18.88
CA TYR A 69 18.35 9.19 -17.44
C TYR A 69 17.38 8.30 -16.65
N SER A 70 16.11 8.20 -17.07
CA SER A 70 15.10 7.42 -16.35
C SER A 70 15.39 5.92 -16.39
N THR A 71 15.82 5.38 -17.54
CA THR A 71 16.20 3.98 -17.68
C THR A 71 17.51 3.65 -16.96
N TYR A 72 18.48 4.56 -16.96
CA TYR A 72 19.70 4.43 -16.16
C TYR A 72 19.38 4.38 -14.65
N LYS A 73 18.45 5.24 -14.19
CA LYS A 73 17.98 5.22 -12.80
C LYS A 73 17.34 3.88 -12.45
N ALA A 74 16.47 3.34 -13.31
CA ALA A 74 15.87 2.02 -13.15
C ALA A 74 16.94 0.91 -13.09
N ALA A 75 17.93 0.92 -13.99
CA ALA A 75 19.03 -0.03 -13.98
C ALA A 75 19.84 0.01 -12.66
N SER A 76 20.06 1.22 -12.13
CA SER A 76 20.76 1.40 -10.85
C SER A 76 19.97 0.80 -9.68
N TYR A 77 18.64 0.87 -9.70
CA TYR A 77 17.81 0.22 -8.69
C TYR A 77 17.98 -1.31 -8.69
N TYR A 78 18.07 -1.94 -9.86
CA TYR A 78 18.29 -3.39 -9.94
C TYR A 78 19.63 -3.81 -9.34
N VAL A 79 20.68 -3.04 -9.61
CA VAL A 79 22.00 -3.29 -9.01
C VAL A 79 21.94 -3.16 -7.49
N ASN A 80 21.34 -2.07 -6.98
CA ASN A 80 21.23 -1.86 -5.54
C ASN A 80 20.33 -2.91 -4.88
N LEU A 81 19.27 -3.37 -5.53
CA LEU A 81 18.43 -4.44 -5.02
C LEU A 81 19.20 -5.77 -4.94
N ALA A 82 19.90 -6.13 -6.02
CA ALA A 82 20.71 -7.35 -6.07
C ALA A 82 21.83 -7.33 -5.05
N LYS A 83 22.49 -6.17 -4.86
CA LYS A 83 23.61 -6.00 -3.95
C LYS A 83 23.18 -5.81 -2.50
N ASP A 84 22.46 -4.72 -2.22
CA ASP A 84 22.25 -4.21 -0.86
C ASP A 84 21.07 -4.87 -0.15
N LYS A 85 20.10 -5.44 -0.90
CA LYS A 85 18.90 -6.04 -0.32
C LYS A 85 18.91 -7.55 -0.34
N PHE A 86 19.31 -8.14 -1.47
CA PHE A 86 19.26 -9.60 -1.63
C PHE A 86 20.62 -10.28 -1.50
N GLY A 87 21.72 -9.51 -1.47
CA GLY A 87 23.06 -10.05 -1.28
C GLY A 87 23.47 -11.04 -2.37
N LEU A 88 23.01 -10.84 -3.61
CA LEU A 88 23.28 -11.70 -4.77
C LEU A 88 24.64 -11.41 -5.40
N ILE A 89 25.14 -10.19 -5.19
CA ILE A 89 26.46 -9.75 -5.61
C ILE A 89 27.16 -9.02 -4.46
N ASP A 90 28.48 -9.19 -4.38
CA ASP A 90 29.32 -8.57 -3.35
C ASP A 90 29.73 -7.12 -3.68
N ASP A 91 30.53 -6.51 -2.81
CA ASP A 91 31.06 -5.15 -3.01
C ASP A 91 31.93 -4.96 -4.24
N LYS A 92 32.48 -6.06 -4.77
CA LYS A 92 33.31 -6.11 -5.97
C LYS A 92 32.49 -6.54 -7.20
N ASN A 93 31.16 -6.56 -7.10
CA ASN A 93 30.22 -7.03 -8.12
C ASN A 93 30.45 -8.49 -8.57
N ARG A 94 30.90 -9.35 -7.65
CA ARG A 94 31.06 -10.79 -7.88
C ARG A 94 29.84 -11.52 -7.33
N LEU A 95 29.45 -12.62 -7.97
CA LEU A 95 28.35 -13.44 -7.48
C LEU A 95 28.65 -14.00 -6.10
N THR A 96 27.68 -13.90 -5.21
CA THR A 96 27.67 -14.61 -3.93
C THR A 96 27.15 -16.04 -4.14
N GLU A 97 27.17 -16.86 -3.09
CA GLU A 97 26.56 -18.20 -3.11
C GLU A 97 25.08 -18.14 -3.52
N ASP A 98 24.32 -17.22 -2.93
CA ASP A 98 22.91 -16.99 -3.27
C ASP A 98 22.72 -16.52 -4.73
N GLY A 99 23.62 -15.66 -5.22
CA GLY A 99 23.62 -15.22 -6.60
C GLY A 99 23.89 -16.37 -7.58
N GLY A 100 24.85 -17.23 -7.24
CA GLY A 100 25.16 -18.44 -7.99
C GLY A 100 23.96 -19.40 -8.04
N TYR A 101 23.36 -19.67 -6.88
CA TYR A 101 22.17 -20.52 -6.77
C TYR A 101 21.00 -19.99 -7.60
N LEU A 102 20.72 -18.68 -7.57
CA LEU A 102 19.64 -18.10 -8.37
C LEU A 102 19.84 -18.32 -9.88
N ILE A 103 21.06 -18.22 -10.38
CA ILE A 103 21.37 -18.43 -11.81
C ILE A 103 21.08 -19.87 -12.24
N GLU A 104 21.29 -20.84 -11.35
CA GLU A 104 21.03 -22.26 -11.62
C GLU A 104 19.54 -22.61 -11.72
N LEU A 105 18.65 -21.80 -11.13
CA LEU A 105 17.22 -22.09 -11.09
C LEU A 105 16.49 -22.02 -12.45
N ARG A 106 17.18 -21.63 -13.53
CA ARG A 106 16.72 -21.54 -14.94
C ARG A 106 15.31 -20.98 -15.12
N SER A 107 15.19 -19.77 -15.66
CA SER A 107 13.89 -19.11 -15.73
C SER A 107 13.53 -18.47 -17.05
N ASN A 108 12.24 -18.13 -17.15
CA ASN A 108 11.71 -17.31 -18.22
C ASN A 108 11.96 -15.83 -17.89
N PHE A 109 12.38 -15.07 -18.89
CA PHE A 109 12.81 -13.67 -18.71
C PHE A 109 11.75 -12.77 -18.05
N PHE A 110 10.46 -12.98 -18.34
CA PHE A 110 9.36 -12.15 -17.82
C PHE A 110 8.55 -12.83 -16.72
N ARG A 111 8.88 -14.08 -16.34
CA ARG A 111 8.10 -14.85 -15.38
C ARG A 111 8.98 -15.71 -14.48
N LEU A 112 8.83 -15.52 -13.18
CA LEU A 112 9.49 -16.35 -12.17
C LEU A 112 8.89 -17.76 -12.13
N SER A 113 9.76 -18.76 -12.13
CA SER A 113 9.47 -20.16 -11.83
C SER A 113 9.03 -20.34 -10.37
N THR A 114 8.48 -21.50 -10.03
CA THR A 114 8.11 -21.81 -8.64
C THR A 114 9.30 -21.76 -7.67
N LEU A 115 10.48 -22.22 -8.12
CA LEU A 115 11.69 -22.23 -7.29
C LEU A 115 12.23 -20.81 -7.07
N GLU A 116 12.25 -19.96 -8.10
CA GLU A 116 12.62 -18.55 -7.92
C GLU A 116 11.66 -17.82 -7.00
N LYS A 117 10.36 -18.11 -7.10
CA LYS A 117 9.38 -17.50 -6.18
C LYS A 117 9.65 -17.87 -4.73
N VAL A 118 10.14 -19.08 -4.46
CA VAL A 118 10.57 -19.50 -3.13
C VAL A 118 11.85 -18.79 -2.73
N PHE A 119 12.84 -18.71 -3.63
CA PHE A 119 14.09 -18.01 -3.40
C PHE A 119 13.87 -16.53 -3.03
N PHE A 120 13.14 -15.79 -3.87
CA PHE A 120 12.86 -14.38 -3.63
C PHE A 120 12.03 -14.15 -2.37
N PHE A 121 11.09 -15.06 -2.05
CA PHE A 121 10.37 -14.97 -0.78
C PHE A 121 11.32 -15.05 0.41
N LYS A 122 12.26 -16.01 0.43
CA LYS A 122 13.29 -16.10 1.49
C LYS A 122 14.13 -14.82 1.58
N LYS A 123 14.54 -14.27 0.44
CA LYS A 123 15.30 -13.01 0.39
C LYS A 123 14.51 -11.81 0.91
N ILE A 124 13.21 -11.74 0.65
CA ILE A 124 12.34 -10.71 1.21
C ILE A 124 12.19 -10.89 2.73
N LEU A 125 12.03 -12.11 3.24
CA LEU A 125 12.00 -12.34 4.68
C LEU A 125 13.30 -11.87 5.34
N GLN A 126 14.46 -12.16 4.76
CA GLN A 126 15.75 -11.69 5.26
C GLN A 126 15.84 -10.16 5.33
N ALA A 127 15.31 -9.46 4.33
CA ALA A 127 15.49 -8.01 4.19
C ALA A 127 14.37 -7.15 4.79
N ASP A 128 13.14 -7.67 4.90
CA ASP A 128 11.93 -6.87 5.14
C ASP A 128 10.83 -7.65 5.90
N PHE A 129 11.20 -8.66 6.72
CA PHE A 129 10.25 -9.55 7.42
C PHE A 129 9.04 -8.83 8.02
N HIS A 130 9.28 -7.94 8.98
CA HIS A 130 8.22 -7.31 9.77
C HIS A 130 7.24 -6.54 8.90
N LEU A 131 7.76 -5.76 7.95
CA LEU A 131 6.93 -4.87 7.13
C LEU A 131 6.22 -5.64 6.02
N PHE A 132 6.89 -6.62 5.41
CA PHE A 132 6.29 -7.46 4.38
C PHE A 132 5.17 -8.36 4.92
N ILE A 133 5.41 -9.03 6.06
CA ILE A 133 4.39 -9.87 6.68
C ILE A 133 3.24 -9.01 7.24
N THR A 134 3.53 -7.86 7.84
CA THR A 134 2.49 -6.90 8.24
C THR A 134 1.62 -6.52 7.06
N HIS A 135 2.21 -6.18 5.92
CA HIS A 135 1.45 -5.87 4.70
C HIS A 135 0.54 -7.02 4.26
N CYS A 136 1.02 -8.28 4.35
CA CYS A 136 0.21 -9.47 4.09
C CYS A 136 -0.99 -9.59 5.06
N LEU A 137 -0.78 -9.33 6.35
CA LEU A 137 -1.83 -9.39 7.37
C LEU A 137 -2.88 -8.28 7.16
N PHE A 138 -2.46 -7.09 6.75
CA PHE A 138 -3.38 -6.01 6.40
C PHE A 138 -4.17 -6.29 5.12
N ALA A 139 -3.56 -6.90 4.10
CA ALA A 139 -4.31 -7.32 2.90
C ALA A 139 -5.44 -8.32 3.24
N LYS A 140 -5.21 -9.21 4.23
CA LYS A 140 -6.26 -10.08 4.80
C LYS A 140 -7.32 -9.28 5.54
N LEU A 141 -6.91 -8.32 6.36
CA LEU A 141 -7.80 -7.46 7.15
C LEU A 141 -8.73 -6.64 6.24
N GLU A 142 -8.18 -6.04 5.18
CA GLU A 142 -8.90 -5.29 4.15
C GLU A 142 -9.98 -6.14 3.50
N ARG A 143 -9.67 -7.38 3.13
CA ARG A 143 -10.66 -8.30 2.58
C ARG A 143 -11.71 -8.72 3.60
N ARG A 144 -11.30 -9.11 4.81
CA ARG A 144 -12.20 -9.58 5.88
C ARG A 144 -13.24 -8.51 6.22
N TYR A 145 -12.86 -7.24 6.20
CA TYR A 145 -13.71 -6.14 6.63
C TYR A 145 -14.16 -5.20 5.50
N ASN A 146 -13.89 -5.55 4.23
CA ASN A 146 -14.25 -4.78 3.04
C ASN A 146 -13.79 -3.32 3.10
N LEU A 147 -12.53 -3.12 3.47
CA LEU A 147 -11.92 -1.80 3.63
C LEU A 147 -11.36 -1.30 2.30
N LYS A 148 -11.40 0.02 2.09
CA LYS A 148 -10.85 0.64 0.88
C LYS A 148 -9.38 1.06 1.01
N ARG A 149 -8.90 1.35 2.23
CA ARG A 149 -7.53 1.79 2.50
C ARG A 149 -7.21 1.62 3.99
N THR A 150 -6.08 1.00 4.31
CA THR A 150 -5.62 0.80 5.71
C THR A 150 -4.26 1.42 6.00
N ILE A 151 -3.79 2.37 5.17
CA ILE A 151 -2.43 2.91 5.29
C ILE A 151 -2.14 3.57 6.65
N GLU A 152 -3.12 4.31 7.20
CA GLU A 152 -2.96 4.94 8.51
C GLU A 152 -3.00 3.90 9.65
N ASP A 153 -3.85 2.88 9.52
CA ASP A 153 -3.90 1.76 10.46
C ASP A 153 -2.58 0.96 10.46
N GLN A 154 -2.00 0.77 9.27
CA GLN A 154 -0.68 0.15 9.10
C GLN A 154 0.42 0.98 9.75
N LYS A 155 0.39 2.30 9.55
CA LYS A 155 1.37 3.21 10.15
C LYS A 155 1.29 3.18 11.68
N GLU A 156 0.08 3.28 12.23
CA GLU A 156 -0.19 3.16 13.66
C GLU A 156 0.33 1.84 14.22
N PHE A 157 0.06 0.72 13.55
CA PHE A 157 0.57 -0.59 13.95
C PHE A 157 2.11 -0.66 13.93
N ILE A 158 2.74 -0.17 12.87
CA ILE A 158 4.20 -0.18 12.71
C ILE A 158 4.89 0.69 13.80
N ASP A 159 4.30 1.84 14.14
CA ASP A 159 4.87 2.75 15.14
C ASP A 159 4.58 2.30 16.57
N GLU A 160 3.32 2.01 16.90
CA GLU A 160 2.88 1.77 18.28
C GLU A 160 3.05 0.31 18.73
N PHE A 161 3.03 -0.66 17.80
CA PHE A 161 3.12 -2.08 18.14
C PHE A 161 4.48 -2.68 17.77
N LEU A 162 5.05 -2.31 16.62
CA LEU A 162 6.37 -2.79 16.20
C LEU A 162 7.52 -1.87 16.61
N PHE A 163 7.24 -0.63 17.04
CA PHE A 163 8.24 0.37 17.40
C PHE A 163 9.24 0.71 16.28
N ILE A 164 8.84 0.54 15.01
CA ILE A 164 9.68 0.83 13.84
C ILE A 164 9.47 2.29 13.41
N ARG A 165 10.15 3.20 14.12
CA ARG A 165 9.98 4.66 13.97
C ARG A 165 10.61 5.26 12.71
N HIS A 166 11.45 4.49 11.99
CA HIS A 166 12.15 4.99 10.79
C HIS A 166 11.20 5.41 9.65
N PHE A 167 9.93 5.02 9.68
CA PHE A 167 8.91 5.42 8.70
C PHE A 167 8.17 6.72 9.04
N ASN A 168 8.57 7.43 10.10
CA ASN A 168 7.96 8.71 10.48
C ASN A 168 8.22 9.89 9.51
N PHE A 169 8.77 9.63 8.31
CA PHE A 169 8.91 10.62 7.25
C PHE A 169 7.78 10.49 6.22
N THR A 170 6.62 11.09 6.57
CA THR A 170 5.41 11.28 5.75
C THR A 170 4.69 9.99 5.29
N SER A 171 3.35 9.96 5.36
CA SER A 171 2.52 8.84 4.89
C SER A 171 2.81 8.43 3.43
N ALA A 172 3.30 9.38 2.62
CA ALA A 172 3.76 9.13 1.25
C ALA A 172 4.89 8.09 1.14
N SER A 173 5.79 7.99 2.13
CA SER A 173 6.87 7.00 2.09
C SER A 173 6.34 5.58 2.21
N LEU A 174 5.52 5.29 3.23
CA LEU A 174 4.98 3.95 3.47
C LEU A 174 4.13 3.46 2.28
N GLU A 175 3.31 4.35 1.72
CA GLU A 175 2.51 4.04 0.54
C GLU A 175 3.39 3.62 -0.66
N ASN A 176 4.48 4.37 -0.92
CA ASN A 176 5.43 4.02 -1.97
C ASN A 176 6.11 2.66 -1.74
N TYR A 177 6.49 2.34 -0.50
CA TYR A 177 7.05 1.02 -0.19
C TYR A 177 6.00 -0.10 -0.33
N ASN A 178 4.75 0.17 0.03
CA ASN A 178 3.67 -0.80 -0.10
C ASN A 178 3.31 -1.10 -1.55
N ILE A 179 3.53 -0.17 -2.50
CA ILE A 179 3.44 -0.47 -3.94
C ILE A 179 4.42 -1.60 -4.29
N VAL A 180 5.68 -1.51 -3.85
CA VAL A 180 6.71 -2.52 -4.09
C VAL A 180 6.36 -3.85 -3.41
N ARG A 181 5.92 -3.81 -2.15
CA ARG A 181 5.51 -5.02 -1.41
C ARG A 181 4.30 -5.70 -2.04
N THR A 182 3.34 -4.93 -2.54
CA THR A 182 2.18 -5.46 -3.27
C THR A 182 2.64 -6.15 -4.53
N TYR A 183 3.54 -5.53 -5.29
CA TYR A 183 4.12 -6.14 -6.48
C TYR A 183 4.85 -7.45 -6.17
N TRP A 184 5.66 -7.51 -5.12
CA TRP A 184 6.29 -8.75 -4.66
C TRP A 184 5.25 -9.80 -4.26
N MET A 185 4.27 -9.43 -3.46
CA MET A 185 3.21 -10.29 -2.99
C MET A 185 2.44 -10.94 -4.15
N ASP A 186 2.10 -10.17 -5.19
CA ASP A 186 1.35 -10.63 -6.35
C ASP A 186 2.23 -11.45 -7.31
N THR A 187 3.46 -11.01 -7.59
CA THR A 187 4.40 -11.71 -8.49
C THR A 187 4.77 -13.09 -7.94
N LEU A 188 5.08 -13.17 -6.64
CA LEU A 188 5.34 -14.42 -5.95
C LEU A 188 4.04 -15.22 -5.74
N GLY A 189 2.89 -14.54 -5.72
CA GLY A 189 1.60 -15.13 -5.45
C GLY A 189 1.52 -15.63 -4.01
N VAL A 190 1.95 -14.80 -3.05
CA VAL A 190 2.06 -15.13 -1.62
C VAL A 190 0.71 -15.45 -1.01
N LEU A 191 -0.30 -14.68 -1.38
CA LEU A 191 -1.64 -14.81 -0.83
C LEU A 191 -2.56 -15.69 -1.69
N ASP A 192 -3.49 -16.37 -1.04
CA ASP A 192 -4.62 -17.07 -1.67
C ASP A 192 -5.77 -16.10 -2.03
N SER A 193 -6.84 -16.64 -2.60
CA SER A 193 -8.02 -15.86 -2.97
C SER A 193 -8.69 -15.22 -1.75
N ALA A 194 -8.58 -15.80 -0.56
CA ALA A 194 -9.06 -15.25 0.71
C ALA A 194 -8.06 -14.29 1.38
N ARG A 195 -6.96 -13.95 0.69
CA ARG A 195 -5.86 -13.10 1.17
C ARG A 195 -5.09 -13.70 2.37
N ASN A 196 -5.16 -15.01 2.60
CA ASN A 196 -4.28 -15.67 3.56
C ASN A 196 -2.93 -16.00 2.91
N ILE A 197 -1.85 -15.98 3.70
CA ILE A 197 -0.54 -16.47 3.26
C ILE A 197 -0.68 -17.96 2.92
N LYS A 198 -0.33 -18.35 1.69
CA LYS A 198 -0.44 -19.74 1.23
C LYS A 198 0.44 -20.67 2.07
N LYS A 199 -0.02 -21.90 2.27
CA LYS A 199 0.67 -22.94 3.06
C LYS A 199 2.15 -23.10 2.68
N LYS A 200 2.50 -23.10 1.39
CA LYS A 200 3.89 -23.22 0.94
C LYS A 200 4.82 -22.12 1.50
N TYR A 201 4.31 -20.91 1.70
CA TYR A 201 5.07 -19.79 2.26
C TYR A 201 5.06 -19.81 3.79
N LEU A 202 3.96 -20.25 4.41
CA LEU A 202 3.92 -20.52 5.84
C LEU A 202 4.92 -21.61 6.24
N ASN A 203 5.04 -22.69 5.47
CA ASN A 203 6.04 -23.73 5.71
C ASN A 203 7.46 -23.15 5.73
N ILE A 204 7.82 -22.27 4.78
CA ILE A 204 9.13 -21.60 4.76
C ILE A 204 9.37 -20.79 6.04
N ILE A 205 8.33 -20.11 6.56
CA ILE A 205 8.42 -19.36 7.82
C ILE A 205 8.60 -20.32 9.00
N PHE A 206 7.82 -21.41 9.07
CA PHE A 206 7.83 -22.33 10.21
C PHE A 206 9.02 -23.29 10.25
N GLU A 207 9.61 -23.60 9.09
CA GLU A 207 10.83 -24.42 8.98
C GLU A 207 12.08 -23.68 9.46
N ASN A 208 12.02 -22.34 9.59
CA ASN A 208 13.08 -21.53 10.16
C ASN A 208 12.69 -21.07 11.57
N GLU A 209 13.48 -21.46 12.58
CA GLU A 209 13.15 -21.19 13.99
C GLU A 209 13.01 -19.69 14.30
N GLU A 210 13.89 -18.86 13.76
CA GLU A 210 13.86 -17.40 13.94
C GLU A 210 12.59 -16.80 13.33
N TYR A 211 12.27 -17.14 12.07
CA TYR A 211 11.07 -16.64 11.41
C TYR A 211 9.79 -17.15 12.04
N SER A 212 9.78 -18.39 12.52
CA SER A 212 8.66 -18.96 13.25
C SER A 212 8.35 -18.15 14.51
N LYS A 213 9.39 -17.81 15.29
CA LYS A 213 9.28 -16.98 16.49
C LYS A 213 8.81 -15.56 16.15
N LEU A 214 9.45 -14.90 15.19
CA LEU A 214 9.07 -13.55 14.75
C LEU A 214 7.62 -13.51 14.24
N PHE A 215 7.19 -14.54 13.51
CA PHE A 215 5.83 -14.63 13.00
C PHE A 215 4.81 -14.81 14.14
N ALA A 216 5.11 -15.65 15.12
CA ALA A 216 4.25 -15.86 16.28
C ALA A 216 4.10 -14.57 17.10
N GLU A 217 5.20 -13.87 17.38
CA GLU A 217 5.19 -12.57 18.07
C GLU A 217 4.36 -11.53 17.30
N LEU A 218 4.59 -11.42 15.99
CA LEU A 218 3.84 -10.51 15.12
C LEU A 218 2.34 -10.81 15.13
N LEU A 219 1.92 -12.08 15.09
CA LEU A 219 0.51 -12.46 15.15
C LEU A 219 -0.15 -12.08 16.47
N VAL A 220 0.56 -12.20 17.59
CA VAL A 220 0.05 -11.78 18.92
C VAL A 220 -0.18 -10.27 18.93
N LEU A 221 0.81 -9.49 18.47
CA LEU A 221 0.70 -8.03 18.37
C LEU A 221 -0.44 -7.62 17.44
N PHE A 222 -0.53 -8.24 16.27
CA PHE A 222 -1.57 -7.95 15.28
C PHE A 222 -2.97 -8.29 15.79
N SER A 223 -3.13 -9.41 16.50
CA SER A 223 -4.41 -9.77 17.11
C SER A 223 -4.83 -8.77 18.19
N ARG A 224 -3.87 -8.23 18.96
CA ARG A 224 -4.15 -7.17 19.94
C ARG A 224 -4.62 -5.90 19.23
N PHE A 225 -3.89 -5.46 18.20
CA PHE A 225 -4.27 -4.31 17.37
C PHE A 225 -5.67 -4.48 16.74
N GLU A 226 -5.96 -5.63 16.15
CA GLU A 226 -7.27 -5.91 15.53
C GLU A 226 -8.40 -5.80 16.56
N LYS A 227 -8.17 -6.28 17.78
CA LYS A 227 -9.15 -6.25 18.87
C LYS A 227 -9.38 -4.84 19.41
N ASP A 228 -8.30 -4.14 19.74
CA ASP A 228 -8.34 -2.94 20.57
C ASP A 228 -8.60 -1.68 19.72
N ASN A 229 -7.99 -1.59 18.53
CA ASN A 229 -8.04 -0.39 17.70
C ASN A 229 -8.99 -0.60 16.51
N PHE A 230 -8.93 -1.78 15.89
CA PHE A 230 -9.55 -1.98 14.59
C PHE A 230 -11.06 -2.26 14.65
N LYS A 231 -11.52 -3.13 15.56
CA LYS A 231 -12.96 -3.46 15.69
C LYS A 231 -13.82 -2.25 16.06
N ILE A 232 -13.31 -1.38 16.93
CA ILE A 232 -14.00 -0.15 17.35
C ILE A 232 -14.11 0.81 16.15
N LYS A 233 -12.99 1.05 15.45
CA LYS A 233 -12.93 1.91 14.26
C LYS A 233 -13.85 1.41 13.14
N LYS A 234 -13.92 0.10 12.91
CA LYS A 234 -14.84 -0.50 11.93
C LYS A 234 -16.30 -0.21 12.27
N LYS A 235 -16.72 -0.48 13.51
CA LYS A 235 -18.10 -0.24 13.97
C LYS A 235 -18.46 1.23 13.81
N TYR A 236 -17.53 2.13 14.13
CA TYR A 236 -17.69 3.56 13.90
C TYR A 236 -17.87 3.88 12.41
N LEU A 237 -16.99 3.38 11.53
CA LEU A 237 -17.06 3.63 10.09
C LEU A 237 -18.36 3.10 9.46
N GLU A 238 -18.81 1.89 9.82
CA GLU A 238 -20.09 1.33 9.37
C GLU A 238 -21.28 2.20 9.82
N ASN A 239 -21.27 2.65 11.07
CA ASN A 239 -22.30 3.54 11.60
C ASN A 239 -22.25 4.93 10.93
N LYS A 240 -21.06 5.46 10.66
CA LYS A 240 -20.86 6.71 9.92
C LYS A 240 -21.45 6.62 8.52
N ASP A 241 -21.18 5.53 7.82
CA ASP A 241 -21.68 5.32 6.46
C ASP A 241 -23.21 5.22 6.43
N LYS A 242 -23.79 4.48 7.39
CA LYS A 242 -25.25 4.41 7.58
C LYS A 242 -25.84 5.76 7.95
N PHE A 243 -25.19 6.51 8.82
CA PHE A 243 -25.61 7.84 9.26
C PHE A 243 -25.64 8.83 8.10
N LEU A 244 -24.57 8.89 7.30
CA LEU A 244 -24.50 9.79 6.15
C LEU A 244 -25.49 9.41 5.04
N LYS A 245 -25.71 8.10 4.82
CA LYS A 245 -26.76 7.63 3.90
C LYS A 245 -28.15 8.00 4.40
N GLY A 246 -28.43 7.77 5.68
CA GLY A 246 -29.70 8.14 6.32
C GLY A 246 -29.94 9.65 6.26
N TYR A 247 -28.94 10.46 6.59
CA TYR A 247 -28.98 11.92 6.46
C TYR A 247 -29.31 12.34 5.02
N LYS A 248 -28.63 11.79 4.00
CA LYS A 248 -28.92 12.09 2.58
C LYS A 248 -30.31 11.65 2.15
N ALA A 249 -30.81 10.53 2.67
CA ALA A 249 -32.16 10.05 2.39
C ALA A 249 -33.21 11.00 2.98
N CYS A 250 -33.06 11.35 4.26
CA CYS A 250 -33.92 12.32 4.95
C CYS A 250 -33.88 13.70 4.29
N LEU A 251 -32.72 14.14 3.75
CA LEU A 251 -32.61 15.41 3.03
C LEU A 251 -33.53 15.46 1.80
N LYS A 252 -33.73 14.32 1.13
CA LYS A 252 -34.58 14.24 -0.07
C LYS A 252 -36.07 14.25 0.26
N THR A 253 -36.44 13.75 1.45
CA THR A 253 -37.85 13.54 1.83
C THR A 253 -38.38 14.61 2.79
N SER A 254 -37.51 15.29 3.53
CA SER A 254 -37.88 16.08 4.69
C SER A 254 -37.00 17.32 4.81
N ILE A 255 -37.25 18.31 3.96
CA ILE A 255 -36.63 19.64 4.08
C ILE A 255 -37.43 20.41 5.12
N SER A 256 -36.93 20.53 6.36
CA SER A 256 -37.41 21.58 7.25
C SER A 256 -36.96 22.96 6.76
N ASP A 257 -37.61 24.04 7.22
CA ASP A 257 -37.51 25.42 6.71
C ASP A 257 -36.10 26.03 6.57
N LEU A 258 -35.04 25.36 7.05
CA LEU A 258 -33.64 25.81 6.96
C LEU A 258 -32.64 24.69 6.59
N GLY A 259 -33.11 23.54 6.10
CA GLY A 259 -32.27 22.40 5.70
C GLY A 259 -31.68 21.61 6.87
N PHE A 260 -32.33 21.64 8.04
CA PHE A 260 -32.02 20.78 9.18
C PHE A 260 -32.85 19.50 9.15
N ILE A 261 -32.27 18.38 9.58
CA ILE A 261 -32.95 17.07 9.68
C ILE A 261 -33.09 16.66 11.13
N ASN A 262 -34.20 16.00 11.46
CA ASN A 262 -34.40 15.44 12.79
C ASN A 262 -33.49 14.22 13.00
N LEU A 263 -32.76 14.22 14.11
CA LEU A 263 -31.86 13.13 14.50
C LEU A 263 -32.59 11.80 14.71
N TYR A 264 -33.87 11.83 15.09
CA TYR A 264 -34.69 10.61 15.22
C TYR A 264 -34.97 9.93 13.89
N ASP A 265 -35.11 10.67 12.80
CA ASP A 265 -35.38 10.11 11.47
C ASP A 265 -34.16 9.34 10.97
N ILE A 266 -32.97 9.92 11.17
CA ILE A 266 -31.69 9.29 10.85
C ILE A 266 -31.47 8.06 11.75
N LYS A 267 -31.71 8.17 13.06
CA LYS A 267 -31.63 7.04 14.00
C LYS A 267 -32.55 5.89 13.59
N GLY A 268 -33.79 6.21 13.18
CA GLY A 268 -34.76 5.23 12.69
C GLY A 268 -34.22 4.49 11.48
N THR A 269 -33.66 5.21 10.51
CA THR A 269 -33.01 4.63 9.32
C THR A 269 -31.81 3.74 9.65
N MET A 270 -31.08 4.06 10.73
CA MET A 270 -29.94 3.26 11.19
C MET A 270 -30.32 2.01 12.00
N HIS A 271 -31.57 1.88 12.43
CA HIS A 271 -32.06 0.80 13.31
C HIS A 271 -31.20 0.60 14.56
N ILE A 272 -30.86 1.69 15.25
CA ILE A 272 -30.01 1.69 16.44
C ILE A 272 -30.73 2.27 17.66
N SER A 273 -30.39 1.79 18.86
CA SER A 273 -30.94 2.28 20.13
C SER A 273 -30.53 3.73 20.40
N ALA A 274 -31.32 4.46 21.19
CA ALA A 274 -31.04 5.85 21.52
C ALA A 274 -29.67 6.02 22.22
N THR A 275 -29.34 5.15 23.17
CA THR A 275 -28.05 5.15 23.89
C THR A 275 -26.86 4.96 22.94
N ASN A 276 -26.94 3.98 22.03
CA ASN A 276 -25.85 3.73 21.08
C ASN A 276 -25.74 4.83 20.02
N PHE A 277 -26.89 5.42 19.64
CA PHE A 277 -26.91 6.58 18.75
C PHE A 277 -26.28 7.82 19.39
N GLN A 278 -26.53 8.03 20.69
CA GLN A 278 -25.91 9.10 21.48
C GLN A 278 -24.39 8.95 21.55
N LEU A 279 -23.88 7.74 21.82
CA LEU A 279 -22.44 7.46 21.81
C LEU A 279 -21.83 7.75 20.43
N PHE A 280 -22.45 7.20 19.37
CA PHE A 280 -22.01 7.43 18.00
C PHE A 280 -22.02 8.92 17.61
N LEU A 281 -23.04 9.68 18.01
CA LEU A 281 -23.16 11.10 17.68
C LEU A 281 -22.03 11.94 18.30
N ASN A 282 -21.63 11.61 19.54
CA ASN A 282 -20.48 12.25 20.18
C ASN A 282 -19.20 11.94 19.43
N ASP A 283 -18.95 10.66 19.11
CA ASP A 283 -17.77 10.24 18.36
C ASP A 283 -17.73 10.90 16.98
N PHE A 284 -18.86 10.89 16.27
CA PHE A 284 -19.00 11.50 14.95
C PHE A 284 -18.70 12.99 14.97
N TYR A 285 -19.23 13.74 15.95
CA TYR A 285 -18.93 15.15 16.04
C TYR A 285 -17.45 15.41 16.33
N GLU A 286 -16.85 14.73 17.32
CA GLU A 286 -15.45 14.98 17.68
C GLU A 286 -14.48 14.60 16.55
N LEU A 287 -14.74 13.50 15.84
CA LEU A 287 -13.91 13.00 14.76
C LEU A 287 -14.09 13.78 13.44
N GLU A 288 -15.28 14.33 13.18
CA GLU A 288 -15.60 14.91 11.86
C GLU A 288 -15.75 16.43 11.85
N LYS A 289 -15.83 17.12 13.01
CA LYS A 289 -16.03 18.58 13.08
C LYS A 289 -14.99 19.43 12.32
N ASN A 290 -13.79 18.90 12.08
CA ASN A 290 -12.74 19.58 11.32
C ASN A 290 -12.83 19.30 9.81
N ASN A 291 -13.51 18.23 9.41
CA ASN A 291 -13.64 17.78 8.02
C ASN A 291 -15.01 18.17 7.41
N LEU A 292 -16.03 18.31 8.24
CA LEU A 292 -17.41 18.60 7.86
C LEU A 292 -17.93 19.79 8.66
N ASN A 293 -18.71 20.64 7.99
CA ASN A 293 -19.40 21.74 8.66
C ASN A 293 -20.69 21.20 9.31
N ILE A 294 -20.58 20.80 10.58
CA ILE A 294 -21.66 20.17 11.34
C ILE A 294 -22.32 21.19 12.27
N PHE A 295 -23.63 21.40 12.09
CA PHE A 295 -24.46 22.28 12.91
C PHE A 295 -25.55 21.48 13.59
N PHE A 296 -25.75 21.72 14.88
CA PHE A 296 -26.85 21.13 15.63
C PHE A 296 -27.89 22.18 16.02
N GLY A 297 -29.15 21.75 16.06
CA GLY A 297 -30.29 22.58 16.46
C GLY A 297 -31.13 21.88 17.51
N ASN A 298 -31.72 22.67 18.40
CA ASN A 298 -32.68 22.21 19.41
C ASN A 298 -34.08 22.85 19.23
N THR A 299 -34.27 23.64 18.18
CA THR A 299 -35.53 24.35 17.91
C THR A 299 -36.61 23.38 17.40
N VAL A 300 -37.74 23.38 18.10
CA VAL A 300 -38.96 22.62 17.77
C VAL A 300 -40.15 23.59 17.72
N ASN A 301 -41.03 23.41 16.74
CA ASN A 301 -42.15 24.33 16.46
C ASN A 301 -43.37 24.10 17.39
N SER A 302 -43.34 23.08 18.25
CA SER A 302 -44.37 22.74 19.24
C SER A 302 -43.77 21.89 20.38
N ILE A 303 -44.57 21.51 21.38
CA ILE A 303 -44.17 20.67 22.53
C ILE A 303 -43.70 19.30 22.03
N ASP A 304 -42.41 19.17 21.71
CA ASP A 304 -41.77 17.92 21.31
C ASP A 304 -41.30 17.14 22.55
N ARG A 305 -42.05 16.10 22.91
CA ARG A 305 -41.82 15.21 24.07
C ARG A 305 -40.67 14.21 23.89
N ARG A 306 -40.03 14.16 22.72
CA ARG A 306 -38.93 13.21 22.50
C ARG A 306 -37.72 13.57 23.36
N GLU A 307 -36.99 12.55 23.79
CA GLU A 307 -35.72 12.75 24.50
C GLU A 307 -34.74 13.57 23.64
N ARG A 308 -33.84 14.33 24.28
CA ARG A 308 -32.83 15.10 23.56
C ARG A 308 -31.53 14.29 23.52
N PHE A 309 -30.84 14.36 22.39
CA PHE A 309 -29.45 13.94 22.33
C PHE A 309 -28.57 15.06 22.87
N PHE A 310 -27.34 14.77 23.27
CA PHE A 310 -26.41 15.73 23.86
C PHE A 310 -25.08 15.72 23.10
N ILE A 311 -24.62 16.88 22.67
CA ILE A 311 -23.26 17.05 22.12
C ILE A 311 -22.54 18.06 22.99
N ARG A 312 -21.43 17.66 23.62
CA ARG A 312 -20.70 18.50 24.59
C ARG A 312 -21.63 19.11 25.65
N ASN A 313 -22.49 18.29 26.23
CA ASN A 313 -23.52 18.67 27.22
C ASN A 313 -24.57 19.67 26.70
N ARG A 314 -24.68 19.91 25.39
CA ARG A 314 -25.74 20.74 24.80
C ARG A 314 -26.84 19.86 24.22
N PRO A 315 -28.12 20.09 24.58
CA PRO A 315 -29.23 19.32 24.03
C PRO A 315 -29.45 19.63 22.55
N VAL A 316 -29.66 18.60 21.74
CA VAL A 316 -29.83 18.67 20.29
C VAL A 316 -30.91 17.68 19.84
N ILE A 317 -31.66 18.06 18.80
CA ILE A 317 -32.68 17.19 18.18
C ILE A 317 -32.62 17.23 16.65
N LYS A 318 -31.91 18.21 16.09
CA LYS A 318 -31.72 18.39 14.65
C LYS A 318 -30.24 18.53 14.31
N ILE A 319 -29.88 18.12 13.10
CA ILE A 319 -28.53 18.26 12.54
C ILE A 319 -28.59 18.81 11.12
N LYS A 320 -27.58 19.59 10.76
CA LYS A 320 -27.29 20.02 9.40
C LYS A 320 -25.80 19.84 9.14
N ILE A 321 -25.47 19.17 8.04
CA ILE A 321 -24.11 18.91 7.57
C ILE A 321 -23.97 19.59 6.22
N LYS A 322 -22.98 20.48 6.08
CA LYS A 322 -22.60 21.14 4.82
C LYS A 322 -21.30 20.59 4.27
#